data_AF-A0A1Q9S918-F1
#
_entry.id   AF-A0A1Q9S918-F1
#
_cell.length_a   1.000
_cell.length_b   1.000
_cell.length_c   1.000
_cell.angle_alpha   90.00
_cell.angle_beta   90.00
_cell.angle_gamma   90.00
#
_symmetry.space_group_name_H-M   'P 1'
#
loop_
_entity.id
_entity.type
_entity.pdbx_description
1 polymer ?
#
loop_
_entity_poly.entity_id
_entity_poly.type
_entity_poly.pdbx_seq_one_letter_code
_entity_poly.pdbx_strand_id
1 'polypeptide(L)'
;MTDQQAPQEARRLRSDTRRNRRRLLEAVGEIAREAPDQLTMKDVANRAEIGPATAYRYYSTLDDVVAAYVLGVVDELRDFSVSSGAEGRPLFDGVVDRWLDLLAEHGPVMVQLRSRRGFLERLHDGNETILAVREAWSRPVQGLLADLGLPAQVLEHALFLHNMMYDPREIHDLLQETGMSRREVTARLTEAYLGALRGWARAG
;
A
#
# COMPACT_ATOMS: atom_id res chain seq x y z
N MET A 1 21.30 -38.86 -23.07
CA MET A 1 19.98 -38.54 -22.46
C MET A 1 20.18 -37.54 -21.32
N THR A 2 20.71 -36.33 -21.58
CA THR A 2 21.16 -35.46 -20.46
C THR A 2 20.96 -33.95 -20.67
N ASP A 3 20.22 -33.51 -21.69
CA ASP A 3 20.09 -32.07 -21.99
C ASP A 3 18.70 -31.46 -21.63
N GLN A 4 17.80 -32.27 -21.07
CA GLN A 4 16.44 -31.84 -20.69
C GLN A 4 16.22 -31.65 -19.16
N GLN A 5 17.20 -32.00 -18.32
CA GLN A 5 17.04 -31.91 -16.84
C GLN A 5 17.36 -30.52 -16.27
N ALA A 6 18.36 -29.81 -16.80
CA ALA A 6 18.75 -28.48 -16.31
C ALA A 6 17.66 -27.40 -16.42
N PRO A 7 16.86 -27.31 -17.52
CA PRO A 7 15.75 -26.35 -17.60
C PRO A 7 14.61 -26.66 -16.61
N GLN A 8 14.39 -27.94 -16.29
CA GLN A 8 13.32 -28.40 -15.42
C GLN A 8 13.66 -28.18 -13.94
N GLU A 9 14.91 -28.42 -13.55
CA GLU A 9 15.42 -28.11 -12.21
C GLU A 9 15.42 -26.59 -11.93
N ALA A 10 15.87 -25.78 -12.89
CA ALA A 10 15.82 -24.32 -12.77
C ALA A 10 14.38 -23.80 -12.62
N ARG A 11 13.40 -24.40 -13.32
CA ARG A 11 11.99 -24.04 -13.20
C ARG A 11 11.40 -24.44 -11.84
N ARG A 12 11.76 -25.61 -11.31
CA ARG A 12 11.37 -26.05 -9.96
C ARG A 12 11.93 -25.12 -8.88
N LEU A 13 13.21 -24.77 -8.97
CA LEU A 13 13.85 -23.88 -8.01
C LEU A 13 13.22 -22.47 -7.97
N ARG A 14 12.87 -21.92 -9.15
CA ARG A 14 12.13 -20.64 -9.26
C ARG A 14 10.72 -20.75 -8.65
N SER A 15 10.04 -21.88 -8.85
CA SER A 15 8.72 -22.14 -8.27
C SER A 15 8.79 -22.20 -6.74
N ASP A 16 9.75 -22.92 -6.18
CA ASP A 16 9.94 -23.04 -4.73
C ASP A 16 10.33 -21.71 -4.09
N THR A 17 11.18 -20.92 -4.76
CA THR A 17 11.54 -19.56 -4.35
C THR A 17 10.30 -18.68 -4.25
N ARG A 18 9.44 -18.67 -5.28
CA ARG A 18 8.19 -17.88 -5.27
C ARG A 18 7.22 -18.36 -4.19
N ARG A 19 7.09 -19.68 -4.02
CA ARG A 19 6.23 -20.27 -2.99
C ARG A 19 6.69 -19.87 -1.59
N ASN A 20 7.98 -19.94 -1.32
CA ASN A 20 8.54 -19.61 -0.01
C ASN A 20 8.41 -18.11 0.31
N ARG A 21 8.67 -17.23 -0.68
CA ARG A 21 8.40 -15.79 -0.52
C ARG A 21 6.94 -15.54 -0.16
N ARG A 22 6.00 -16.18 -0.88
CA ARG A 22 4.57 -16.02 -0.61
C ARG A 22 4.20 -16.48 0.81
N ARG A 23 4.68 -17.62 1.27
CA ARG A 23 4.44 -18.12 2.63
C ARG A 23 4.94 -17.16 3.71
N LEU A 24 6.09 -16.53 3.50
CA LEU A 24 6.62 -15.52 4.43
C LEU A 24 5.71 -14.28 4.48
N LEU A 25 5.18 -13.83 3.33
CA LEU A 25 4.25 -12.70 3.27
C LEU A 25 2.88 -13.05 3.88
N GLU A 26 2.36 -14.25 3.62
CA GLU A 26 1.13 -14.77 4.26
C GLU A 26 1.29 -14.76 5.79
N ALA A 27 2.42 -15.27 6.29
CA ALA A 27 2.74 -15.27 7.72
C ALA A 27 2.81 -13.86 8.33
N VAL A 28 3.39 -12.87 7.62
CA VAL A 28 3.38 -11.47 8.08
C VAL A 28 1.95 -10.98 8.26
N GLY A 29 1.08 -11.21 7.27
CA GLY A 29 -0.31 -10.78 7.32
C GLY A 29 -1.12 -11.44 8.44
N GLU A 30 -0.91 -12.72 8.69
CA GLU A 30 -1.55 -13.44 9.79
C GLU A 30 -1.13 -12.87 11.16
N ILE A 31 0.18 -12.74 11.40
CA ILE A 31 0.70 -12.24 12.67
C ILE A 31 0.28 -10.78 12.89
N ALA A 32 0.32 -9.95 11.84
CA ALA A 32 -0.10 -8.55 11.89
C ALA A 32 -1.56 -8.37 12.35
N ARG A 33 -2.46 -9.28 11.94
CA ARG A 33 -3.88 -9.25 12.34
C ARG A 33 -4.11 -9.79 13.74
N GLU A 34 -3.39 -10.84 14.13
CA GLU A 34 -3.59 -11.53 15.41
C GLU A 34 -2.90 -10.84 16.59
N ALA A 35 -1.64 -10.43 16.39
CA ALA A 35 -0.76 -9.92 17.44
C ALA A 35 0.36 -9.04 16.83
N PRO A 36 0.05 -7.79 16.42
CA PRO A 36 1.01 -6.92 15.73
C PRO A 36 2.29 -6.66 16.54
N ASP A 37 2.22 -6.63 17.88
CA ASP A 37 3.38 -6.44 18.77
C ASP A 37 4.34 -7.66 18.81
N GLN A 38 3.93 -8.80 18.24
CA GLN A 38 4.73 -10.04 18.18
C GLN A 38 5.42 -10.23 16.84
N LEU A 39 5.38 -9.23 15.95
CA LEU A 39 5.97 -9.35 14.63
C LEU A 39 7.50 -9.39 14.72
N THR A 40 8.08 -10.59 14.64
CA THR A 40 9.54 -10.79 14.54
C THR A 40 9.88 -11.70 13.37
N MET A 41 11.11 -11.58 12.84
CA MET A 41 11.55 -12.44 11.74
C MET A 41 11.52 -13.93 12.12
N LYS A 42 11.75 -14.25 13.39
CA LYS A 42 11.68 -15.62 13.91
C LYS A 42 10.24 -16.14 13.87
N ASP A 43 9.28 -15.34 14.29
CA ASP A 43 7.87 -15.73 14.33
C ASP A 43 7.29 -15.84 12.92
N VAL A 44 7.66 -14.93 12.02
CA VAL A 44 7.34 -15.02 10.58
C VAL A 44 7.90 -16.32 9.98
N ALA A 45 9.17 -16.65 10.23
CA ALA A 45 9.79 -17.87 9.73
C ALA A 45 9.09 -19.13 10.28
N ASN A 46 8.80 -19.16 11.58
CA ASN A 46 8.09 -20.27 12.23
C ASN A 46 6.68 -20.46 11.66
N ARG A 47 5.90 -19.37 11.53
CA ARG A 47 4.54 -19.40 10.99
C ARG A 47 4.52 -19.82 9.52
N ALA A 48 5.48 -19.37 8.74
CA ALA A 48 5.65 -19.79 7.35
C ALA A 48 6.20 -21.23 7.21
N GLU A 49 6.52 -21.91 8.32
CA GLU A 49 7.21 -23.20 8.39
C GLU A 49 8.47 -23.23 7.50
N ILE A 50 9.26 -22.17 7.56
CA ILE A 50 10.53 -22.00 6.84
C ILE A 50 11.64 -21.84 7.89
N GLY A 51 12.74 -22.58 7.75
CA GLY A 51 13.86 -22.46 8.66
C GLY A 51 14.41 -21.02 8.72
N PRO A 52 14.78 -20.47 9.90
CA PRO A 52 15.18 -19.08 10.06
C PRO A 52 16.31 -18.65 9.09
N ALA A 53 17.34 -19.49 8.93
CA ALA A 53 18.44 -19.22 8.01
C ALA A 53 17.98 -19.09 6.54
N THR A 54 16.94 -19.83 6.14
CA THR A 54 16.35 -19.73 4.80
C THR A 54 15.51 -18.47 4.68
N ALA A 55 14.76 -18.12 5.72
CA ALA A 55 13.97 -16.89 5.75
C ALA A 55 14.87 -15.64 5.60
N TYR A 56 16.00 -15.59 6.34
CA TYR A 56 17.00 -14.53 6.23
C TYR A 56 17.69 -14.44 4.86
N ARG A 57 17.71 -15.52 4.06
CA ARG A 57 18.19 -15.47 2.67
C ARG A 57 17.21 -14.78 1.72
N TYR A 58 15.92 -14.77 2.04
CA TYR A 58 14.89 -14.10 1.24
C TYR A 58 14.74 -12.63 1.63
N TYR A 59 14.77 -12.35 2.93
CA TYR A 59 14.63 -11.01 3.50
C TYR A 59 15.66 -10.85 4.61
N SER A 60 16.55 -9.86 4.47
CA SER A 60 17.69 -9.72 5.38
C SER A 60 17.24 -9.18 6.73
N THR A 61 16.16 -8.42 6.74
CA THR A 61 15.57 -7.82 7.94
C THR A 61 14.06 -8.07 8.00
N LEU A 62 13.48 -7.84 9.18
CA LEU A 62 12.02 -7.81 9.32
C LEU A 62 11.41 -6.70 8.46
N ASP A 63 12.05 -5.53 8.42
CA ASP A 63 11.58 -4.39 7.64
C ASP A 63 11.51 -4.74 6.15
N ASP A 64 12.44 -5.54 5.62
CA ASP A 64 12.43 -5.98 4.22
C ASP A 64 11.19 -6.84 3.90
N VAL A 65 10.83 -7.80 4.76
CA VAL A 65 9.66 -8.66 4.53
C VAL A 65 8.35 -7.90 4.73
N VAL A 66 8.32 -6.97 5.68
CA VAL A 66 7.16 -6.11 5.92
C VAL A 66 6.96 -5.10 4.79
N ALA A 67 8.02 -4.50 4.28
CA ALA A 67 7.96 -3.62 3.11
C ALA A 67 7.45 -4.37 1.88
N ALA A 68 7.93 -5.60 1.65
CA ALA A 68 7.45 -6.45 0.58
C ALA A 68 5.96 -6.85 0.75
N TYR A 69 5.52 -7.06 1.99
CA TYR A 69 4.10 -7.30 2.30
C TYR A 69 3.24 -6.08 1.99
N VAL A 70 3.61 -4.91 2.50
CA VAL A 70 2.90 -3.64 2.26
C VAL A 70 2.89 -3.29 0.78
N LEU A 71 3.98 -3.52 0.05
CA LEU A 71 4.01 -3.37 -1.41
C LEU A 71 2.94 -4.24 -2.08
N GLY A 72 2.80 -5.51 -1.67
CA GLY A 72 1.75 -6.38 -2.18
C GLY A 72 0.34 -5.84 -1.93
N VAL A 73 0.07 -5.30 -0.74
CA VAL A 73 -1.22 -4.67 -0.42
C VAL A 73 -1.48 -3.43 -1.28
N VAL A 74 -0.47 -2.59 -1.50
CA VAL A 74 -0.58 -1.40 -2.36
C VAL A 74 -0.75 -1.81 -3.84
N ASP A 75 -0.10 -2.89 -4.27
CA ASP A 75 -0.29 -3.45 -5.62
C ASP A 75 -1.75 -3.88 -5.85
N GLU A 76 -2.42 -4.45 -4.84
CA GLU A 76 -3.85 -4.75 -4.93
C GLU A 76 -4.71 -3.50 -5.11
N LEU A 77 -4.39 -2.40 -4.41
CA LEU A 77 -5.06 -1.12 -4.58
C LEU A 77 -4.82 -0.55 -5.99
N ARG A 78 -3.59 -0.64 -6.48
CA ARG A 78 -3.24 -0.23 -7.85
C ARG A 78 -4.07 -1.03 -8.86
N ASP A 79 -4.09 -2.35 -8.74
CA ASP A 79 -4.78 -3.23 -9.68
C ASP A 79 -6.30 -2.95 -9.67
N PHE A 80 -6.89 -2.68 -8.50
CA PHE A 80 -8.26 -2.21 -8.40
C PHE A 80 -8.47 -0.87 -9.14
N SER A 81 -7.61 0.13 -8.91
CA SER A 81 -7.73 1.43 -9.58
C SER A 81 -7.56 1.33 -11.10
N VAL A 82 -6.65 0.49 -11.58
CA VAL A 82 -6.35 0.33 -13.01
C VAL A 82 -7.47 -0.44 -13.72
N SER A 83 -8.04 -1.46 -13.07
CA SER A 83 -9.10 -2.29 -13.66
C SER A 83 -10.50 -1.67 -13.59
N SER A 84 -10.70 -0.63 -12.77
CA SER A 84 -11.98 0.05 -12.64
C SER A 84 -12.39 0.80 -13.92
N GLY A 85 -13.63 0.60 -14.36
CA GLY A 85 -14.23 1.35 -15.47
C GLY A 85 -14.75 2.75 -15.09
N ALA A 86 -14.72 3.10 -13.80
CA ALA A 86 -15.15 4.43 -13.34
C ALA A 86 -14.11 5.51 -13.69
N GLU A 87 -14.54 6.77 -13.68
CA GLU A 87 -13.70 7.95 -13.91
C GLU A 87 -14.07 9.07 -12.92
N GLY A 88 -13.25 10.12 -12.84
CA GLY A 88 -13.50 11.30 -12.01
C GLY A 88 -13.72 10.97 -10.53
N ARG A 89 -14.61 11.72 -9.88
CA ARG A 89 -15.04 11.49 -8.49
C ARG A 89 -15.50 10.05 -8.20
N PRO A 90 -16.34 9.39 -9.02
CA PRO A 90 -16.69 7.98 -8.81
C PRO A 90 -15.51 7.02 -8.69
N LEU A 91 -14.47 7.20 -9.53
CA LEU A 91 -13.25 6.39 -9.42
C LEU A 91 -12.52 6.68 -8.10
N PHE A 92 -12.37 7.94 -7.75
CA PHE A 92 -11.72 8.35 -6.51
C PHE A 92 -12.41 7.77 -5.27
N ASP A 93 -13.72 7.92 -5.18
CA ASP A 93 -14.49 7.38 -4.05
C ASP A 93 -14.34 5.85 -3.97
N GLY A 94 -14.38 5.15 -5.11
CA GLY A 94 -14.16 3.70 -5.16
C GLY A 94 -12.77 3.28 -4.69
N VAL A 95 -11.71 4.01 -5.06
CA VAL A 95 -10.35 3.70 -4.62
C VAL A 95 -10.15 4.05 -3.14
N VAL A 96 -10.78 5.10 -2.63
CA VAL A 96 -10.84 5.39 -1.18
C VAL A 96 -11.53 4.27 -0.44
N ASP A 97 -12.68 3.79 -0.90
CA ASP A 97 -13.36 2.68 -0.26
C ASP A 97 -12.50 1.41 -0.28
N ARG A 98 -11.86 1.06 -1.41
CA ARG A 98 -10.93 -0.07 -1.45
C ARG A 98 -9.74 0.11 -0.50
N TRP A 99 -9.21 1.33 -0.38
CA TRP A 99 -8.13 1.61 0.56
C TRP A 99 -8.54 1.36 2.01
N LEU A 100 -9.72 1.84 2.42
CA LEU A 100 -10.22 1.60 3.77
C LEU A 100 -10.54 0.11 4.03
N ASP A 101 -10.94 -0.67 3.01
CA ASP A 101 -11.07 -2.12 3.13
C ASP A 101 -9.73 -2.78 3.43
N LEU A 102 -8.68 -2.41 2.67
CA LEU A 102 -7.33 -2.92 2.89
C LEU A 102 -6.80 -2.52 4.27
N LEU A 103 -7.06 -1.29 4.72
CA LEU A 103 -6.67 -0.87 6.08
C LEU A 103 -7.38 -1.70 7.16
N ALA A 104 -8.67 -2.00 6.98
CA ALA A 104 -9.42 -2.84 7.91
C ALA A 104 -8.95 -4.30 7.88
N GLU A 105 -8.60 -4.83 6.70
CA GLU A 105 -8.14 -6.20 6.50
C GLU A 105 -6.72 -6.42 7.04
N HIS A 106 -5.81 -5.49 6.79
CA HIS A 106 -4.39 -5.66 7.09
C HIS A 106 -3.98 -5.02 8.43
N GLY A 107 -4.79 -4.10 8.95
CA GLY A 107 -4.63 -3.54 10.28
C GLY A 107 -3.34 -2.72 10.46
N PRO A 108 -2.77 -2.70 11.69
CA PRO A 108 -1.69 -1.78 12.05
C PRO A 108 -0.40 -1.90 11.24
N VAL A 109 -0.16 -3.04 10.56
CA VAL A 109 1.04 -3.20 9.71
C VAL A 109 1.08 -2.19 8.56
N MET A 110 -0.08 -1.68 8.14
CA MET A 110 -0.16 -0.65 7.09
C MET A 110 0.46 0.68 7.50
N VAL A 111 0.64 0.94 8.81
CA VAL A 111 1.38 2.11 9.31
C VAL A 111 2.83 2.11 8.81
N GLN A 112 3.39 0.95 8.45
CA GLN A 112 4.75 0.83 7.89
C GLN A 112 4.90 1.45 6.49
N LEU A 113 3.80 1.85 5.85
CA LEU A 113 3.85 2.73 4.68
C LEU A 113 4.50 4.08 5.01
N ARG A 114 4.44 4.49 6.29
CA ARG A 114 5.06 5.71 6.82
C ARG A 114 6.54 5.52 7.06
N SER A 115 7.25 6.63 6.90
CA SER A 115 8.70 6.69 7.02
C SER A 115 9.11 7.96 7.74
N ARG A 116 10.32 7.95 8.31
CA ARG A 116 10.99 9.17 8.76
C ARG A 116 11.37 10.08 7.58
N ARG A 117 11.53 9.50 6.39
CA ARG A 117 11.76 10.22 5.14
C ARG A 117 10.44 10.71 4.54
N GLY A 118 10.47 11.87 3.88
CA GLY A 118 9.28 12.49 3.29
C GLY A 118 8.65 11.65 2.18
N PHE A 119 7.37 11.90 1.85
CA PHE A 119 6.71 11.25 0.71
C PHE A 119 7.42 11.61 -0.61
N LEU A 120 7.62 12.90 -0.88
CA LEU A 120 8.26 13.37 -2.11
C LEU A 120 9.72 12.90 -2.21
N GLU A 121 10.45 12.95 -1.10
CA GLU A 121 11.83 12.45 -1.03
C GLU A 121 11.92 10.96 -1.44
N ARG A 122 11.06 10.10 -0.86
CA ARG A 122 11.02 8.67 -1.22
C ARG A 122 10.50 8.45 -2.64
N LEU A 123 9.58 9.28 -3.11
CA LEU A 123 9.05 9.21 -4.47
C LEU A 123 10.16 9.52 -5.49
N HIS A 124 10.93 10.58 -5.27
CA HIS A 124 12.02 11.02 -6.15
C HIS A 124 13.20 10.04 -6.13
N ASP A 125 13.43 9.37 -5.00
CA ASP A 125 14.40 8.29 -4.87
C ASP A 125 13.96 6.95 -5.52
N GLY A 126 12.72 6.86 -6.00
CA GLY A 126 12.21 5.65 -6.64
C GLY A 126 11.93 4.51 -5.67
N ASN A 127 11.54 4.81 -4.43
CA ASN A 127 11.10 3.77 -3.49
C ASN A 127 9.91 2.98 -4.06
N GLU A 128 10.05 1.66 -4.20
CA GLU A 128 9.09 0.80 -4.89
C GLU A 128 7.66 0.91 -4.35
N THR A 129 7.49 0.85 -3.03
CA THR A 129 6.17 0.98 -2.39
C THR A 129 5.53 2.34 -2.70
N ILE A 130 6.30 3.43 -2.67
CA ILE A 130 5.78 4.77 -2.93
C ILE A 130 5.48 5.01 -4.41
N LEU A 131 6.22 4.38 -5.33
CA LEU A 131 5.86 4.34 -6.74
C LEU A 131 4.54 3.61 -6.96
N ALA A 132 4.34 2.45 -6.32
CA ALA A 132 3.07 1.72 -6.38
C ALA A 132 1.90 2.55 -5.81
N VAL A 133 2.10 3.28 -4.71
CA VAL A 133 1.10 4.23 -4.18
C VAL A 133 0.80 5.32 -5.22
N ARG A 134 1.84 5.92 -5.81
CA ARG A 134 1.64 6.93 -6.87
C ARG A 134 0.81 6.37 -8.02
N GLU A 135 1.10 5.16 -8.48
CA GLU A 135 0.36 4.52 -9.58
C GLU A 135 -1.11 4.27 -9.22
N ALA A 136 -1.38 3.77 -8.02
CA ALA A 136 -2.73 3.53 -7.53
C ALA A 136 -3.60 4.79 -7.48
N TRP A 137 -3.00 5.94 -7.15
CA TRP A 137 -3.75 7.19 -6.93
C TRP A 137 -3.68 8.18 -8.09
N SER A 138 -2.77 8.00 -9.06
CA SER A 138 -2.58 8.98 -10.14
C SER A 138 -3.85 9.20 -10.96
N ARG A 139 -4.47 8.14 -11.49
CA ARG A 139 -5.69 8.26 -12.32
C ARG A 139 -6.89 8.81 -11.53
N PRO A 140 -7.20 8.31 -10.31
CA PRO A 140 -8.28 8.88 -9.51
C PRO A 140 -8.08 10.37 -9.17
N VAL A 141 -6.86 10.75 -8.77
CA VAL A 141 -6.56 12.15 -8.41
C VAL A 141 -6.56 13.05 -9.65
N GLN A 142 -6.05 12.60 -10.79
CA GLN A 142 -6.17 13.33 -12.05
C GLN A 142 -7.63 13.58 -12.44
N GLY A 143 -8.50 12.58 -12.26
CA GLY A 143 -9.94 12.73 -12.47
C GLY A 143 -10.54 13.82 -11.58
N LEU A 144 -10.21 13.83 -10.29
CA LEU A 144 -10.66 14.89 -9.38
C LEU A 144 -10.13 16.27 -9.77
N LEU A 145 -8.86 16.37 -10.18
CA LEU A 145 -8.30 17.64 -10.64
C LEU A 145 -9.07 18.16 -11.86
N ALA A 146 -9.40 17.28 -12.82
CA ALA A 146 -10.22 17.64 -13.98
C ALA A 146 -11.63 18.10 -13.57
N ASP A 147 -12.30 17.38 -12.67
CA ASP A 147 -13.62 17.74 -12.14
C ASP A 147 -13.61 19.13 -11.45
N LEU A 148 -12.47 19.51 -10.86
CA LEU A 148 -12.25 20.81 -10.22
C LEU A 148 -11.77 21.91 -11.18
N GLY A 149 -11.49 21.60 -12.45
CA GLY A 149 -10.86 22.52 -13.40
C GLY A 149 -9.42 22.89 -13.04
N LEU A 150 -8.74 22.06 -12.23
CA LEU A 150 -7.35 22.24 -11.84
C LEU A 150 -6.40 21.59 -12.84
N PRO A 151 -5.23 22.17 -13.08
CA PRO A 151 -4.38 21.75 -14.18
C PRO A 151 -3.51 20.54 -13.79
N ALA A 152 -3.29 19.61 -14.72
CA ALA A 152 -2.67 18.31 -14.42
C ALA A 152 -1.25 18.39 -13.82
N GLN A 153 -0.51 19.49 -14.05
CA GLN A 153 0.83 19.69 -13.47
C GLN A 153 0.85 19.75 -11.95
N VAL A 154 -0.28 19.98 -11.27
CA VAL A 154 -0.32 19.98 -9.80
C VAL A 154 -0.45 18.58 -9.20
N LEU A 155 -0.45 17.52 -10.02
CA LEU A 155 -0.63 16.14 -9.56
C LEU A 155 0.33 15.71 -8.46
N GLU A 156 1.62 16.07 -8.54
CA GLU A 156 2.59 15.68 -7.51
C GLU A 156 2.23 16.29 -6.14
N HIS A 157 1.84 17.56 -6.11
CA HIS A 157 1.36 18.23 -4.89
C HIS A 157 0.02 17.66 -4.41
N ALA A 158 -0.88 17.31 -5.33
CA ALA A 158 -2.13 16.66 -5.00
C ALA A 158 -1.89 15.29 -4.32
N LEU A 159 -0.98 14.48 -4.87
CA LEU A 159 -0.57 13.20 -4.27
C LEU A 159 0.13 13.37 -2.91
N PHE A 160 0.91 14.43 -2.74
CA PHE A 160 1.49 14.79 -1.45
C PHE A 160 0.40 15.09 -0.40
N LEU A 161 -0.58 15.92 -0.73
CA LEU A 161 -1.71 16.22 0.15
C LEU A 161 -2.56 14.98 0.44
N HIS A 162 -2.80 14.14 -0.57
CA HIS A 162 -3.47 12.86 -0.41
C HIS A 162 -2.73 11.96 0.58
N ASN A 163 -1.41 11.80 0.43
CA ASN A 163 -0.58 11.00 1.35
C ASN A 163 -0.67 11.53 2.79
N MET A 164 -0.82 12.84 3.00
CA MET A 164 -1.01 13.40 4.34
C MET A 164 -2.39 13.09 4.93
N MET A 165 -3.44 13.19 4.12
CA MET A 165 -4.83 13.08 4.60
C MET A 165 -5.35 11.64 4.70
N TYR A 166 -4.85 10.74 3.86
CA TYR A 166 -5.25 9.33 3.82
C TYR A 166 -4.24 8.42 4.50
N ASP A 167 -3.61 8.92 5.56
CA ASP A 167 -2.65 8.20 6.38
C ASP A 167 -3.32 7.00 7.09
N PRO A 168 -2.74 5.78 7.01
CA PRO A 168 -3.28 4.59 7.68
C PRO A 168 -3.55 4.76 9.19
N ARG A 169 -2.61 5.37 9.91
CA ARG A 169 -2.69 5.58 11.35
C ARG A 169 -3.79 6.58 11.67
N GLU A 170 -3.82 7.71 10.99
CA GLU A 170 -4.80 8.78 11.27
C GLU A 170 -6.22 8.35 10.87
N ILE A 171 -6.40 7.60 9.77
CA ILE A 171 -7.70 7.01 9.43
C ILE A 171 -8.16 6.05 10.52
N HIS A 172 -7.26 5.17 10.99
CA HIS A 172 -7.58 4.21 12.04
C HIS A 172 -7.96 4.92 13.34
N ASP A 173 -7.15 5.89 13.77
CA ASP A 173 -7.40 6.72 14.96
C ASP A 173 -8.77 7.40 14.87
N LEU A 174 -9.07 8.04 13.73
CA LEU A 174 -10.36 8.69 13.51
C LEU A 174 -11.55 7.73 13.59
N LEU A 175 -11.40 6.49 13.12
CA LEU A 175 -12.45 5.48 13.17
C LEU A 175 -12.63 4.86 14.57
N GLN A 176 -11.56 4.77 15.37
CA GLN A 176 -11.62 4.14 16.70
C GLN A 176 -11.95 5.13 17.81
N GLU A 177 -11.37 6.32 17.77
CA GLU A 177 -11.46 7.32 18.84
C GLU A 177 -12.65 8.26 18.68
N THR A 178 -13.42 8.10 17.60
CA THR A 178 -14.64 8.88 17.37
C THR A 178 -15.84 7.98 17.12
N GLY A 179 -17.03 8.51 17.40
CA GLY A 179 -18.30 7.82 17.06
C GLY A 179 -18.68 7.91 15.58
N MET A 180 -17.77 8.32 14.68
CA MET A 180 -18.07 8.48 13.27
C MET A 180 -18.12 7.13 12.55
N SER A 181 -19.13 6.98 11.71
CA SER A 181 -19.19 5.87 10.76
C SER A 181 -18.10 6.01 9.70
N ARG A 182 -17.71 4.88 9.10
CA ARG A 182 -16.80 4.85 7.94
C ARG A 182 -17.25 5.79 6.82
N ARG A 183 -18.55 5.83 6.53
CA ARG A 183 -19.14 6.72 5.53
C ARG A 183 -18.90 8.19 5.86
N GLU A 184 -19.06 8.59 7.13
CA GLU A 184 -18.81 9.97 7.57
C GLU A 184 -17.33 10.33 7.48
N VAL A 185 -16.43 9.42 7.88
CA VAL A 185 -14.98 9.61 7.75
C VAL A 185 -14.59 9.82 6.28
N THR A 186 -15.00 8.91 5.39
CA THR A 186 -14.71 9.03 3.95
C THR A 186 -15.25 10.34 3.38
N ALA A 187 -16.51 10.69 3.67
CA ALA A 187 -17.10 11.93 3.17
C ALA A 187 -16.34 13.17 3.64
N ARG A 188 -16.00 13.25 4.94
CA ARG A 188 -15.30 14.41 5.51
C ARG A 188 -13.87 14.54 4.99
N LEU A 189 -13.12 13.44 4.92
CA LEU A 189 -11.75 13.44 4.39
C LEU A 189 -11.75 13.85 2.92
N THR A 190 -12.67 13.33 2.11
CA THR A 190 -12.75 13.70 0.70
C THR A 190 -13.09 15.18 0.52
N GLU A 191 -14.07 15.72 1.26
CA GLU A 191 -14.38 17.16 1.16
C GLU A 191 -13.23 18.05 1.67
N ALA A 192 -12.54 17.65 2.74
CA ALA A 192 -11.34 18.33 3.23
C ALA A 192 -10.21 18.31 2.18
N TYR A 193 -10.01 17.18 1.50
CA TYR A 193 -9.03 17.03 0.43
C TYR A 193 -9.35 17.92 -0.77
N LEU A 194 -10.60 17.95 -1.23
CA LEU A 194 -11.02 18.86 -2.30
C LEU A 194 -10.84 20.33 -1.91
N GLY A 195 -11.13 20.69 -0.65
CA GLY A 195 -10.85 22.01 -0.10
C GLY A 195 -9.36 22.35 -0.13
N ALA A 196 -8.50 21.42 0.27
CA ALA A 196 -7.05 21.59 0.25
C ALA A 196 -6.50 21.74 -1.18
N LEU A 197 -6.99 20.96 -2.14
CA LEU A 197 -6.60 21.09 -3.56
C LEU A 197 -6.91 22.49 -4.10
N ARG A 198 -8.12 23.00 -3.86
CA ARG A 198 -8.51 24.37 -4.26
C ARG A 198 -7.67 25.43 -3.55
N GLY A 199 -7.47 25.26 -2.24
CA GLY A 199 -6.69 26.19 -1.42
C GLY A 199 -5.22 26.26 -1.87
N TRP A 200 -4.61 25.11 -2.14
CA TRP A 200 -3.24 24.99 -2.63
C TRP A 200 -3.08 25.65 -3.99
N ALA A 201 -3.96 25.34 -4.94
CA ALA A 201 -3.90 25.90 -6.29
C ALA A 201 -4.11 27.41 -6.33
N ARG A 202 -4.86 27.99 -5.39
CA ARG A 202 -5.06 29.44 -5.27
C ARG A 202 -3.85 30.17 -4.66
N ALA A 203 -3.05 29.49 -3.84
CA ALA A 203 -1.95 30.10 -3.10
C ALA A 203 -0.64 30.18 -3.90
N GLY A 204 -0.51 29.40 -4.98
CA GLY A 204 0.61 29.45 -5.92
C GLY A 204 0.32 30.37 -7.10
#